data_AF-A0A2B8AP77-F1
#
_entry.id   AF-A0A2B8AP77-F1
#
_cell.length_a   1.000
_cell.length_b   1.000
_cell.length_c   1.000
_cell.angle_alpha   90.00
_cell.angle_beta   90.00
_cell.angle_gamma   90.00
#
_symmetry.space_group_name_H-M   'P 1'
#
loop_
_entity.id
_entity.type
_entity.pdbx_description
1 polymer ?
#
loop_
_entity_poly.entity_id
_entity_poly.type
_entity_poly.pdbx_seq_one_letter_code
_entity_poly.pdbx_strand_id
1 'polypeptide(L)' 'MYGPIEWQKSSFSGGGADENCLEVGLSAAGIHLRESDAPDVVLTPDRSALRALIRGVRQGDFGLR' A
#
# COMPACT_ATOMS: atom_id res chain seq x y z
N MET A 1 -16.02 -18.98 3.63
CA MET A 1 -14.56 -19.04 3.44
C MET A 1 -14.18 -17.77 2.70
N TYR A 2 -13.52 -16.81 3.35
CA TYR A 2 -13.09 -15.60 2.66
C TYR A 2 -11.92 -16.00 1.75
N GLY A 3 -12.02 -15.68 0.46
CA GLY A 3 -10.95 -15.97 -0.49
C GLY A 3 -9.66 -15.23 -0.12
N PRO A 4 -8.51 -15.65 -0.67
CA PRO A 4 -7.26 -14.91 -0.49
C PRO A 4 -7.43 -13.46 -0.99
N ILE A 5 -6.76 -12.51 -0.33
CA ILE A 5 -6.76 -11.12 -0.77
C ILE A 5 -6.10 -11.06 -2.15
N GLU A 6 -6.81 -10.49 -3.12
CA GLU A 6 -6.23 -10.15 -4.42
C GLU A 6 -5.44 -8.85 -4.27
N TRP A 7 -4.11 -8.96 -4.34
CA TRP A 7 -3.20 -7.83 -4.20
C TRP A 7 -2.96 -7.15 -5.54
N GLN A 8 -3.16 -5.83 -5.57
CA GLN A 8 -2.84 -4.98 -6.70
C GLN A 8 -1.51 -4.26 -6.43
N LYS A 9 -0.47 -4.69 -7.13
CA LYS A 9 0.85 -4.05 -7.13
C LYS A 9 0.81 -2.71 -7.89
N SER A 10 1.49 -1.70 -7.37
CA SER A 10 1.60 -0.40 -8.06
C SER A 10 2.28 -0.52 -9.43
N SER A 11 1.87 0.28 -10.41
CA SER A 11 2.52 0.31 -11.73
C SER A 11 3.92 0.94 -11.69
N PHE A 12 4.27 1.62 -10.59
CA PHE A 12 5.60 2.21 -10.36
C PHE A 12 6.57 1.22 -9.73
N SER A 13 6.09 0.02 -9.40
CA SER A 13 6.83 -0.99 -8.63
C SER A 13 7.72 -1.90 -9.49
N GLY A 14 8.55 -1.28 -10.31
CA GLY A 14 9.54 -1.97 -11.13
C GLY A 14 10.41 -1.00 -11.93
N GLY A 15 11.72 -1.05 -11.70
CA GLY A 15 12.74 -0.29 -12.43
C GLY A 15 13.89 0.18 -11.54
N GLY A 16 15.10 -0.34 -11.77
CA GLY A 16 16.31 0.11 -11.07
C GLY A 16 16.38 -0.31 -9.60
N ALA A 17 17.13 0.44 -8.78
CA ALA A 17 17.43 0.11 -7.38
C ALA A 17 16.25 0.23 -6.39
N ASP A 18 15.06 0.66 -6.85
CA ASP A 18 13.86 0.79 -6.03
C ASP A 18 12.91 -0.40 -6.27
N GLU A 19 13.25 -1.55 -5.68
CA GLU A 19 12.48 -2.79 -5.78
C GLU A 19 11.39 -2.92 -4.70
N ASN A 20 11.25 -1.92 -3.84
CA ASN A 20 10.25 -1.88 -2.77
C ASN A 20 8.87 -1.51 -3.31
N CYS A 21 7.98 -2.50 -3.37
CA CYS A 21 6.71 -2.37 -4.07
C CYS A 21 5.53 -2.26 -3.10
N LEU A 22 4.78 -1.16 -3.14
CA LEU A 22 3.52 -1.08 -2.41
C LEU A 22 2.41 -1.87 -3.13
N GLU A 23 1.63 -2.61 -2.35
CA GLU A 23 0.48 -3.41 -2.79
C GLU A 23 -0.77 -3.03 -2.01
N VAL A 24 -1.91 -2.95 -2.71
CA VAL A 24 -3.23 -2.65 -2.13
C VAL A 24 -4.16 -3.83 -2.35
N GLY A 25 -4.91 -4.22 -1.33
CA GLY A 25 -5.90 -5.30 -1.40
C GLY A 25 -7.25 -4.88 -0.83
N LEU A 26 -8.31 -5.54 -1.29
CA LEU A 26 -9.67 -5.36 -0.76
C LEU A 26 -10.22 -6.69 -0.25
N SER A 27 -10.94 -6.65 0.87
CA SER A 27 -11.65 -7.80 1.43
C SER A 27 -12.91 -7.35 2.17
N ALA A 28 -13.65 -8.32 2.73
CA ALA A 28 -14.74 -8.03 3.65
C ALA A 28 -14.31 -7.24 4.90
N ALA A 29 -13.04 -7.34 5.31
CA ALA A 29 -12.49 -6.59 6.44
C ALA A 29 -12.09 -5.15 6.10
N GLY A 30 -12.10 -4.78 4.80
CA GLY A 30 -11.75 -3.44 4.35
C GLY A 30 -10.53 -3.41 3.43
N ILE A 31 -9.83 -2.27 3.46
CA ILE A 31 -8.63 -2.00 2.67
C ILE A 31 -7.42 -2.54 3.38
N HIS A 32 -6.52 -3.16 2.62
CA HIS A 32 -5.23 -3.65 3.07
C HIS A 32 -4.11 -2.97 2.29
N LEU A 33 -3.04 -2.62 2.98
CA LEU A 33 -1.84 -2.03 2.40
C LEU A 33 -0.63 -2.77 2.95
N ARG A 34 0.30 -3.17 2.08
CA ARG A 34 1.58 -3.75 2.48
C ARG A 34 2.69 -3.37 1.50
N GLU A 35 3.92 -3.64 1.91
CA GLU A 35 5.13 -3.55 1.08
C GLU A 35 5.57 -4.96 0.68
N SER A 36 6.08 -5.14 -0.53
CA SER A 36 6.49 -6.45 -1.07
C SER A 36 7.57 -7.12 -0.25
N ASP A 37 8.48 -6.34 0.32
CA ASP A 37 9.68 -6.83 1.01
C ASP A 37 9.41 -7.10 2.50
N ALA A 38 8.23 -6.67 2.98
CA ALA A 38 7.70 -6.98 4.29
C ALA A 38 6.24 -7.47 4.19
N PRO A 39 5.98 -8.60 3.49
CA PRO A 39 4.63 -9.03 3.12
C PRO A 39 3.76 -9.43 4.32
N ASP A 40 4.38 -9.69 5.47
CA ASP A 40 3.73 -10.03 6.73
C ASP A 40 3.26 -8.79 7.52
N VAL A 41 3.73 -7.59 7.15
CA VAL A 41 3.31 -6.33 7.77
C VAL A 41 2.16 -5.72 6.97
N VAL A 42 0.93 -5.99 7.40
CA VAL A 42 -0.29 -5.51 6.75
C VAL A 42 -0.93 -4.40 7.57
N LEU A 43 -1.10 -3.23 6.94
CA LEU A 43 -1.89 -2.13 7.47
C LEU A 43 -3.33 -2.22 6.95
N THR A 44 -4.30 -1.89 7.81
CA THR A 44 -5.73 -1.87 7.44
C THR A 44 -6.33 -0.47 7.57
N PRO A 45 -5.88 0.51 6.75
CA PRO A 45 -6.39 1.87 6.84
C PRO A 45 -7.87 1.93 6.43
N ASP A 46 -8.63 2.84 7.04
CA ASP A 46 -9.90 3.25 6.44
C ASP A 46 -9.66 4.13 5.19
N ARG A 47 -10.74 4.46 4.48
CA ARG A 47 -10.67 5.29 3.26
C ARG A 47 -10.12 6.70 3.50
N SER A 48 -10.39 7.28 4.67
CA SER A 48 -9.94 8.62 5.03
C SER A 48 -8.45 8.61 5.30
N ALA A 49 -7.96 7.63 6.05
CA ALA A 49 -6.54 7.42 6.34
C ALA A 49 -5.74 7.17 5.06
N LEU A 50 -6.21 6.28 4.16
CA LEU A 50 -5.54 6.04 2.89
C LEU A 50 -5.51 7.29 2.01
N ARG A 51 -6.62 8.04 1.96
CA ARG A 51 -6.68 9.30 1.20
C ARG A 51 -5.72 10.36 1.75
N ALA A 52 -5.61 10.46 3.07
CA ALA A 52 -4.67 11.36 3.74
C ALA A 52 -3.22 10.98 3.43
N LEU A 53 -2.89 9.68 3.52
CA LEU A 53 -1.56 9.15 3.18
C LEU A 53 -1.16 9.52 1.75
N ILE A 54 -2.01 9.23 0.76
CA ILE A 54 -1.72 9.53 -0.65
C ILE A 54 -1.50 11.04 -0.87
N ARG A 55 -2.28 11.89 -0.19
CA ARG A 55 -2.12 13.35 -0.29
C ARG A 55 -0.81 13.82 0.34
N GLY A 56 -0.50 13.35 1.54
CA GLY A 56 0.73 13.72 2.25
C GLY A 56 1.98 13.30 1.48
N VAL A 57 2.00 12.10 0.89
CA VAL A 57 3.13 11.63 0.06
C VAL A 57 3.30 12.55 -1.16
N ARG A 58 2.21 12.91 -1.83
CA ARG A 58 2.26 13.80 -3.00
C ARG A 58 2.72 15.22 -2.65
N GLN A 59 2.44 15.68 -1.44
CA GLN A 59 2.80 17.02 -0.96
C GLN A 59 4.21 17.06 -0.35
N GLY A 60 4.83 15.89 -0.11
CA GLY A 60 6.13 15.81 0.56
C GLY A 60 6.04 15.98 2.07
N ASP A 61 4.84 15.83 2.66
CA ASP A 61 4.55 16.15 4.05
C ASP A 61 5.27 15.25 5.06
N PHE A 62 5.73 14.09 4.62
CA PHE A 62 6.36 13.09 5.48
C PHE A 62 7.88 13.24 5.59
N GLY A 63 8.48 14.26 4.97
CA GLY A 63 9.93 14.45 5.00
C GLY A 63 10.72 13.26 4.45
N LEU A 64 10.08 12.42 3.63
CA LEU A 64 10.70 11.32 2.90
C LEU A 64 11.71 11.95 1.94
N ARG A 65 12.99 11.76 2.25
CA ARG A 65 14.11 12.42 1.60
C ARG A 65 14.90 11.41 0.78
#